data_AF-A0A9D6UE12-F1
#
_entry.id   AF-A0A9D6UE12-F1
#
_cell.length_a   1.000
_cell.length_b   1.000
_cell.length_c   1.000
_cell.angle_alpha   90.00
_cell.angle_beta   90.00
_cell.angle_gamma   90.00
#
_symmetry.space_group_name_H-M   'P 1'
#
loop_
_entity.id
_entity.type
_entity.pdbx_description
1 polymer ?
#
loop_
_entity_poly.entity_id
_entity_poly.type
_entity_poly.pdbx_seq_one_letter_code
_entity_poly.pdbx_strand_id
1 'polypeptide(L)'
;MLSETSQPPARLFARLNPGVTLERNATGGVSALFDGRAVEFGTFGADVTERAADFETGVAFDGERDGEMSELVRRLALYGLVEYRLARGPGGPDLIVVEPQMRDYAPRMIEIDEDRPLALSRFAYMRRRGADLVLESPRAMALFRLCDPSVAAMIAHLSEARTVRELRALADFPVVELLALLLDSQILFTPGPGADKALRAAEGDDDLVLWDFHDLLFHTRSTDGRHANPSGGLYAYADLAAPPPAVRPSWPGPAIDLKT
;
A
#
# COMPACT_ATOMS: atom_id res chain seq x y z
N MET A 1 -4.73 -6.55 39.82
CA MET A 1 -5.80 -6.25 38.85
C MET A 1 -5.50 -4.88 38.25
N LEU A 2 -4.68 -4.86 37.22
CA LEU A 2 -4.50 -3.67 36.39
C LEU A 2 -5.66 -3.67 35.40
N SER A 3 -6.44 -2.61 35.42
CA SER A 3 -7.55 -2.39 34.52
C SER A 3 -7.04 -2.46 33.08
N GLU A 4 -7.46 -3.47 32.32
CA GLU A 4 -7.35 -3.48 30.87
C GLU A 4 -8.20 -2.31 30.34
N THR A 5 -7.61 -1.13 30.24
CA THR A 5 -8.11 -0.11 29.33
C THR A 5 -8.01 -0.67 27.93
N SER A 6 -9.09 -1.32 27.47
CA SER A 6 -9.25 -1.75 26.09
C SER A 6 -8.99 -0.55 25.18
N GLN A 7 -7.86 -0.57 24.48
CA GLN A 7 -7.53 0.47 23.52
C GLN A 7 -8.62 0.49 22.44
N PRO A 8 -9.02 1.66 21.93
CA PRO A 8 -10.05 1.75 20.91
C PRO A 8 -9.62 1.00 19.65
N PRO A 9 -10.58 0.38 18.91
CA PRO A 9 -10.29 -0.34 17.69
C PRO A 9 -9.63 0.58 16.65
N ALA A 10 -8.72 0.03 15.85
CA ALA A 10 -8.16 0.79 14.75
C ALA A 10 -9.18 0.92 13.62
N ARG A 11 -9.15 2.04 12.92
CA ARG A 11 -10.04 2.33 11.79
C ARG A 11 -9.22 2.81 10.60
N LEU A 12 -9.75 2.54 9.41
CA LEU A 12 -9.25 3.14 8.19
C LEU A 12 -9.71 4.60 8.10
N PHE A 13 -8.80 5.45 7.65
CA PHE A 13 -9.12 6.83 7.28
C PHE A 13 -8.55 7.12 5.90
N ALA A 14 -9.31 7.82 5.07
CA ALA A 14 -8.83 8.37 3.81
C ALA A 14 -8.28 9.79 4.04
N ARG A 15 -7.06 10.05 3.58
CA ARG A 15 -6.36 11.34 3.70
C ARG A 15 -5.90 11.80 2.32
N LEU A 16 -5.85 13.10 2.10
CA LEU A 16 -5.26 13.64 0.87
C LEU A 16 -3.77 13.37 0.80
N ASN A 17 -3.27 13.11 -0.41
CA ASN A 17 -1.83 13.00 -0.62
C ASN A 17 -1.13 14.32 -0.27
N PRO A 18 0.14 14.27 0.17
CA PRO A 18 0.92 15.48 0.41
C PRO A 18 0.92 16.42 -0.79
N GLY A 19 0.64 17.71 -0.57
CA GLY A 19 0.58 18.72 -1.62
C GLY A 19 -0.76 18.80 -2.38
N VAL A 20 -1.76 18.01 -1.99
CA VAL A 20 -3.13 18.11 -2.50
C VAL A 20 -3.99 18.91 -1.53
N THR A 21 -4.74 19.89 -2.02
CA THR A 21 -5.73 20.63 -1.22
C THR A 21 -7.11 20.56 -1.85
N LEU A 22 -8.16 20.52 -1.04
CA LEU A 22 -9.54 20.62 -1.51
C LEU A 22 -10.01 22.08 -1.47
N GLU A 23 -10.62 22.53 -2.55
CA GLU A 23 -11.30 23.81 -2.66
C GLU A 23 -12.80 23.59 -2.84
N ARG A 24 -13.57 24.58 -2.38
CA ARG A 24 -15.03 24.56 -2.40
C ARG A 24 -15.53 25.87 -2.95
N ASN A 25 -16.52 25.80 -3.84
CA ASN A 25 -17.14 26.98 -4.43
C ASN A 25 -18.51 27.28 -3.78
N ALA A 26 -19.05 28.46 -4.08
CA ALA A 26 -20.31 28.94 -3.50
C ALA A 26 -21.55 28.11 -3.87
N THR A 27 -21.44 27.22 -4.87
CA THR A 27 -22.54 26.35 -5.33
C THR A 27 -22.38 24.90 -4.86
N GLY A 28 -21.49 24.64 -3.88
CA GLY A 28 -21.25 23.30 -3.32
C GLY A 28 -20.37 22.40 -4.19
N GLY A 29 -19.73 22.95 -5.22
CA GLY A 29 -18.73 22.26 -6.02
C GLY A 29 -17.43 22.06 -5.25
N VAL A 30 -16.86 20.86 -5.35
CA VAL A 30 -15.58 20.48 -4.75
C VAL A 30 -14.55 20.24 -5.85
N SER A 31 -13.35 20.79 -5.69
CA SER A 31 -12.19 20.57 -6.56
C SER A 31 -10.96 20.23 -5.74
N ALA A 32 -9.97 19.55 -6.35
CA ALA A 32 -8.64 19.42 -5.76
C ALA A 32 -7.62 20.22 -6.58
N LEU A 33 -6.70 20.86 -5.87
CA LEU A 33 -5.53 21.53 -6.40
C LEU A 33 -4.29 20.68 -6.10
N PHE A 34 -3.52 20.34 -7.13
CA PHE A 34 -2.26 19.61 -7.04
C PHE A 34 -1.40 19.90 -8.27
N ASP A 35 -0.07 19.99 -8.11
CA ASP A 35 0.87 20.27 -9.21
C ASP A 35 0.49 21.49 -10.08
N GLY A 36 -0.10 22.52 -9.46
CA GLY A 36 -0.58 23.73 -10.15
C GLY A 36 -1.80 23.50 -11.06
N ARG A 37 -2.49 22.37 -10.93
CA ARG A 37 -3.68 22.01 -11.69
C ARG A 37 -4.88 21.85 -10.75
N ALA A 38 -6.04 22.29 -11.23
CA ALA A 38 -7.31 22.07 -10.56
C ALA A 38 -8.12 20.98 -11.29
N VAL A 39 -8.72 20.07 -10.54
CA VAL A 39 -9.66 19.06 -11.04
C VAL A 39 -10.97 19.19 -10.28
N GLU A 40 -12.08 19.34 -11.00
CA GLU A 40 -13.41 19.39 -10.41
C GLU A 40 -13.99 17.99 -10.19
N PHE A 41 -14.56 17.77 -9.02
CA PHE A 41 -15.20 16.51 -8.62
C PHE A 41 -16.71 16.61 -8.54
N GLY A 42 -17.31 17.72 -8.96
CA GLY A 42 -18.76 17.94 -8.96
C GLY A 42 -19.28 18.52 -7.64
N THR A 43 -20.61 18.52 -7.50
CA THR A 43 -21.32 19.12 -6.37
C THR A 43 -21.64 18.07 -5.31
N PHE A 44 -21.46 18.44 -4.04
CA PHE A 44 -21.79 17.62 -2.87
C PHE A 44 -22.67 18.42 -1.90
N GLY A 45 -23.32 17.73 -0.97
CA GLY A 45 -24.08 18.35 0.10
C GLY A 45 -23.22 19.22 1.01
N ALA A 46 -23.88 20.10 1.77
CA ALA A 46 -23.21 21.01 2.70
C ALA A 46 -22.33 20.27 3.72
N ASP A 47 -22.80 19.11 4.21
CA ASP A 47 -22.09 18.31 5.22
C ASP A 47 -20.72 17.80 4.70
N VAL A 48 -20.67 17.32 3.46
CA VAL A 48 -19.41 16.89 2.82
C VAL A 48 -18.49 18.08 2.57
N THR A 49 -19.06 19.20 2.14
CA THR A 49 -18.30 20.42 1.82
C THR A 49 -17.72 21.07 3.09
N GLU A 50 -18.43 21.01 4.21
CA GLU A 50 -17.96 21.48 5.52
C GLU A 50 -16.82 20.60 6.05
N ARG A 51 -16.92 19.30 5.83
CA ARG A 51 -15.96 18.28 6.27
C ARG A 51 -14.79 18.07 5.31
N ALA A 52 -14.66 18.86 4.26
CA ALA A 52 -13.51 18.80 3.35
C ALA A 52 -12.17 19.01 4.07
N ALA A 53 -12.15 19.80 5.15
CA ALA A 53 -10.96 20.00 5.97
C ALA A 53 -10.57 18.74 6.78
N ASP A 54 -11.51 17.85 7.08
CA ASP A 54 -11.24 16.61 7.83
C ASP A 54 -10.27 15.71 7.06
N PHE A 55 -10.21 15.81 5.73
CA PHE A 55 -9.27 15.08 4.89
C PHE A 55 -7.79 15.39 5.16
N GLU A 56 -7.46 16.47 5.86
CA GLU A 56 -6.08 16.76 6.29
C GLU A 56 -5.62 15.74 7.35
N THR A 57 -6.51 15.41 8.29
CA THR A 57 -6.21 14.45 9.37
C THR A 57 -6.70 13.03 9.04
N GLY A 58 -7.68 12.92 8.15
CA GLY A 58 -8.24 11.68 7.64
C GLY A 58 -9.74 11.58 7.96
N VAL A 59 -10.54 11.28 6.95
CA VAL A 59 -11.97 10.97 7.10
C VAL A 59 -12.13 9.48 7.32
N ALA A 60 -12.92 9.07 8.32
CA ALA A 60 -13.19 7.67 8.57
C ALA A 60 -13.76 7.00 7.31
N PHE A 61 -13.18 5.87 6.95
CA PHE A 61 -13.47 5.11 5.75
C PHE A 61 -13.63 3.65 6.15
N ASP A 62 -14.78 3.05 5.89
CA ASP A 62 -15.06 1.64 6.22
C ASP A 62 -14.84 0.71 5.02
N GLY A 63 -14.42 1.24 3.87
CA GLY A 63 -14.31 0.49 2.62
C GLY A 63 -15.63 0.34 1.88
N GLU A 64 -16.74 0.82 2.45
CA GLU A 64 -18.05 0.83 1.81
C GLU A 64 -18.23 2.10 0.97
N ARG A 65 -18.97 1.97 -0.12
CA ARG A 65 -19.14 3.02 -1.14
C ARG A 65 -20.48 3.75 -1.02
N ASP A 66 -21.05 3.78 0.18
CA ASP A 66 -22.36 4.38 0.42
C ASP A 66 -22.23 5.81 0.96
N GLY A 67 -23.03 6.72 0.39
CA GLY A 67 -23.06 8.12 0.78
C GLY A 67 -22.09 9.03 0.03
N GLU A 68 -22.34 10.33 0.12
CA GLU A 68 -21.63 11.36 -0.65
C GLU A 68 -20.14 11.47 -0.28
N MET A 69 -19.78 11.20 0.97
CA MET A 69 -18.39 11.25 1.42
C MET A 69 -17.56 10.12 0.79
N SER A 70 -18.07 8.88 0.79
CA SER A 70 -17.41 7.74 0.15
C SER A 70 -17.31 7.94 -1.37
N GLU A 71 -18.29 8.59 -2.00
CA GLU A 71 -18.21 8.99 -3.41
C GLU A 71 -17.12 10.03 -3.66
N LEU A 72 -16.94 11.03 -2.79
CA LEU A 72 -15.83 11.99 -2.89
C LEU A 72 -14.47 11.27 -2.76
N VAL A 73 -14.31 10.40 -1.75
CA VAL A 73 -13.09 9.59 -1.58
C VAL A 73 -12.80 8.77 -2.85
N ARG A 74 -13.81 8.10 -3.40
CA ARG A 74 -13.68 7.31 -4.63
C ARG A 74 -13.24 8.16 -5.82
N ARG A 75 -13.84 9.34 -6.00
CA ARG A 75 -13.45 10.28 -7.06
C ARG A 75 -12.01 10.76 -6.90
N LEU A 76 -11.56 11.04 -5.67
CA LEU A 76 -10.16 11.38 -5.41
C LEU A 76 -9.22 10.19 -5.67
N ALA A 77 -9.62 8.96 -5.32
CA ALA A 77 -8.85 7.74 -5.56
C ALA A 77 -8.69 7.43 -7.06
N LEU A 78 -9.68 7.73 -7.89
CA LEU A 78 -9.59 7.62 -9.35
C LEU A 78 -8.47 8.50 -9.94
N TYR A 79 -8.18 9.62 -9.29
CA TYR A 79 -7.10 10.53 -9.69
C TYR A 79 -5.80 10.26 -8.92
N GLY A 80 -5.76 9.27 -8.03
CA GLY A 80 -4.59 8.95 -7.20
C GLY A 80 -4.24 10.07 -6.23
N LEU A 81 -5.24 10.78 -5.70
CA LEU A 81 -5.06 11.94 -4.82
C LEU A 81 -5.25 11.64 -3.32
N VAL A 82 -5.52 10.38 -2.98
CA VAL A 82 -5.71 9.93 -1.60
C VAL A 82 -4.76 8.80 -1.26
N GLU A 83 -4.37 8.78 0.00
CA GLU A 83 -3.77 7.67 0.70
C GLU A 83 -4.70 7.24 1.84
N TYR A 84 -4.50 6.05 2.36
CA TYR A 84 -5.28 5.55 3.49
C TYR A 84 -4.37 5.31 4.67
N ARG A 85 -4.89 5.43 5.88
CA ARG A 85 -4.13 5.20 7.11
C ARG A 85 -4.92 4.31 8.04
N LEU A 86 -4.23 3.40 8.70
CA LEU A 86 -4.80 2.62 9.79
C LEU A 86 -4.32 3.22 11.11
N ALA A 87 -5.24 3.78 11.87
CA ALA A 87 -4.94 4.47 13.12
C ALA A 87 -6.04 4.19 14.15
N ARG A 88 -5.72 4.38 15.44
CA ARG A 88 -6.69 4.24 16.55
C ARG A 88 -7.58 5.46 16.75
N GLY A 89 -7.39 6.49 15.92
CA GLY A 89 -8.22 7.69 15.87
C GLY A 89 -7.70 8.69 14.82
N PRO A 90 -8.50 9.69 14.42
CA PRO A 90 -8.15 10.64 13.36
C PRO A 90 -6.85 11.42 13.63
N GLY A 91 -6.59 11.78 14.89
CA GLY A 91 -5.37 12.48 15.31
C GLY A 91 -4.31 11.57 15.96
N GLY A 92 -4.52 10.25 15.98
CA GLY A 92 -3.59 9.31 16.60
C GLY A 92 -2.36 9.06 15.72
N PRO A 93 -1.31 8.39 16.26
CA PRO A 93 -0.22 7.90 15.44
C PRO A 93 -0.72 6.84 14.44
N ASP A 94 -0.10 6.80 13.28
CA ASP A 94 -0.34 5.76 12.28
C ASP A 94 0.29 4.45 12.71
N LEU A 95 -0.45 3.36 12.54
CA LEU A 95 0.13 2.01 12.55
C LEU A 95 0.79 1.74 11.21
N ILE A 96 0.03 2.01 10.13
CA ILE A 96 0.50 1.98 8.75
C ILE A 96 -0.16 3.07 7.91
N VAL A 97 0.51 3.46 6.83
CA VAL A 97 -0.06 4.25 5.74
C VAL A 97 -0.05 3.40 4.48
N VAL A 98 -1.21 3.30 3.83
CA VAL A 98 -1.47 2.57 2.58
C VAL A 98 -1.42 3.55 1.43
N GLU A 99 -0.42 3.39 0.58
CA GLU A 99 -0.18 4.20 -0.61
C GLU A 99 -0.61 3.43 -1.86
N PRO A 100 -1.73 3.83 -2.51
CA PRO A 100 -2.18 3.23 -3.75
C PRO A 100 -1.09 3.15 -4.81
N GLN A 101 -0.90 1.97 -5.41
CA GLN A 101 -0.05 1.78 -6.59
C GLN A 101 -0.85 1.82 -7.89
N MET A 102 -2.18 1.81 -7.77
CA MET A 102 -3.16 1.79 -8.86
C MET A 102 -4.22 2.86 -8.62
N ARG A 103 -4.74 3.44 -9.70
CA ARG A 103 -5.93 4.31 -9.64
C ARG A 103 -7.16 3.52 -9.21
N ASP A 104 -8.10 4.18 -8.53
CA ASP A 104 -9.33 3.56 -7.98
C ASP A 104 -9.10 2.51 -6.89
N TYR A 105 -7.86 2.33 -6.41
CA TYR A 105 -7.61 1.44 -5.29
C TYR A 105 -8.24 2.00 -4.02
N ALA A 106 -8.98 1.14 -3.32
CA ALA A 106 -9.52 1.39 -2.01
C ALA A 106 -9.37 0.13 -1.16
N PRO A 107 -8.70 0.20 0.01
CA PRO A 107 -8.56 -0.94 0.90
C PRO A 107 -9.91 -1.30 1.52
N ARG A 108 -10.10 -2.58 1.83
CA ARG A 108 -11.29 -3.04 2.56
C ARG A 108 -10.90 -3.68 3.88
N MET A 109 -11.79 -3.54 4.86
CA MET A 109 -11.72 -4.30 6.10
C MET A 109 -12.59 -5.55 5.95
N ILE A 110 -11.94 -6.68 5.70
CA ILE A 110 -12.60 -7.98 5.65
C ILE A 110 -12.74 -8.57 7.05
N GLU A 111 -13.81 -9.31 7.29
CA GLU A 111 -13.95 -10.08 8.53
C GLU A 111 -12.95 -11.24 8.55
N ILE A 112 -12.28 -11.41 9.69
CA ILE A 112 -11.34 -12.51 9.92
C ILE A 112 -11.68 -13.23 11.23
N ASP A 113 -11.79 -14.56 11.14
CA ASP A 113 -12.05 -15.44 12.28
C ASP A 113 -10.77 -15.70 13.09
N GLU A 114 -10.91 -15.99 14.39
CA GLU A 114 -9.77 -16.24 15.28
C GLU A 114 -8.94 -17.47 14.91
N ASP A 115 -9.58 -18.51 14.35
CA ASP A 115 -8.94 -19.76 13.98
C ASP A 115 -8.42 -19.73 12.53
N ARG A 116 -8.61 -18.62 11.80
CA ARG A 116 -8.14 -18.47 10.43
C ARG A 116 -6.60 -18.49 10.40
N PRO A 117 -5.96 -19.44 9.69
CA PRO A 117 -4.52 -19.42 9.52
C PRO A 117 -4.14 -18.32 8.52
N LEU A 118 -3.05 -17.62 8.81
CA LEU A 118 -2.46 -16.59 7.98
C LEU A 118 -0.97 -16.85 7.82
N ALA A 119 -0.47 -16.63 6.61
CA ALA A 119 0.96 -16.64 6.31
C ALA A 119 1.32 -15.42 5.45
N LEU A 120 2.55 -14.95 5.56
CA LEU A 120 3.10 -13.92 4.70
C LEU A 120 3.25 -14.46 3.28
N SER A 121 2.75 -13.72 2.29
CA SER A 121 2.97 -14.06 0.87
C SER A 121 4.46 -14.19 0.60
N ARG A 122 4.87 -15.20 -0.17
CA ARG A 122 6.27 -15.35 -0.61
C ARG A 122 6.74 -14.21 -1.51
N PHE A 123 5.81 -13.41 -2.00
CA PHE A 123 6.07 -12.23 -2.81
C PHE A 123 6.15 -10.93 -1.99
N ALA A 124 5.72 -10.97 -0.72
CA ALA A 124 5.80 -9.82 0.15
C ALA A 124 7.24 -9.58 0.63
N TYR A 125 7.67 -8.33 0.63
CA TYR A 125 9.00 -7.94 1.06
C TYR A 125 8.98 -6.60 1.78
N MET A 126 9.88 -6.44 2.75
CA MET A 126 10.15 -5.16 3.40
C MET A 126 11.43 -4.55 2.84
N ARG A 127 11.45 -3.23 2.64
CA ARG A 127 12.67 -2.51 2.28
C ARG A 127 12.65 -1.08 2.82
N ARG A 128 13.84 -0.48 2.84
CA ARG A 128 13.97 0.96 3.11
C ARG A 128 13.53 1.77 1.89
N ARG A 129 12.80 2.86 2.12
CA ARG A 129 12.52 3.92 1.15
C ARG A 129 12.72 5.27 1.82
N GLY A 130 13.86 5.92 1.54
CA GLY A 130 14.24 7.12 2.30
C GLY A 130 14.41 6.78 3.78
N ALA A 131 13.78 7.54 4.68
CA ALA A 131 13.79 7.25 6.12
C ALA A 131 12.77 6.18 6.54
N ASP A 132 11.86 5.79 5.64
CA ASP A 132 10.74 4.90 5.95
C ASP A 132 11.10 3.42 5.74
N LEU A 133 10.45 2.55 6.51
CA LEU A 133 10.34 1.12 6.22
C LEU A 133 9.00 0.87 5.50
N VAL A 134 9.05 0.21 4.34
CA VAL A 134 7.85 -0.08 3.55
C VAL A 134 7.73 -1.59 3.33
N LEU A 135 6.49 -2.06 3.30
CA LEU A 135 6.08 -3.42 2.96
C LEU A 135 5.34 -3.39 1.61
N GLU A 136 5.73 -4.26 0.70
CA GLU A 136 5.23 -4.30 -0.67
C GLU A 136 5.03 -5.76 -1.11
N SER A 137 4.22 -5.95 -2.15
CA SER A 137 4.14 -7.20 -2.91
C SER A 137 3.81 -6.86 -4.36
N PRO A 138 4.39 -7.53 -5.37
CA PRO A 138 3.97 -7.40 -6.76
C PRO A 138 2.52 -7.86 -7.01
N ARG A 139 1.89 -8.51 -6.02
CA ARG A 139 0.47 -8.88 -6.04
C ARG A 139 -0.44 -7.82 -5.40
N ALA A 140 0.13 -6.95 -4.56
CA ALA A 140 -0.61 -5.91 -3.87
C ALA A 140 -0.76 -4.69 -4.79
N MET A 141 -1.97 -4.11 -4.82
CA MET A 141 -2.23 -2.85 -5.51
C MET A 141 -1.89 -1.61 -4.67
N ALA A 142 -1.21 -1.82 -3.53
CA ALA A 142 -0.77 -0.78 -2.62
C ALA A 142 0.60 -1.10 -2.01
N LEU A 143 1.27 -0.04 -1.56
CA LEU A 143 2.46 -0.08 -0.72
C LEU A 143 2.06 0.30 0.70
N PHE A 144 2.67 -0.33 1.70
CA PHE A 144 2.38 -0.10 3.11
C PHE A 144 3.60 0.52 3.79
N ARG A 145 3.55 1.79 4.13
CA ARG A 145 4.56 2.40 5.01
C ARG A 145 4.28 1.96 6.44
N LEU A 146 5.29 1.37 7.07
CA LEU A 146 5.21 0.87 8.44
C LEU A 146 5.57 1.99 9.41
N CYS A 147 4.60 2.47 10.18
CA CYS A 147 4.77 3.60 11.09
C CYS A 147 5.00 3.16 12.54
N ASP A 148 4.50 1.98 12.91
CA ASP A 148 4.71 1.38 14.23
C ASP A 148 5.62 0.12 14.12
N PRO A 149 6.73 0.03 14.88
CA PRO A 149 7.64 -1.12 14.85
C PRO A 149 6.99 -2.47 15.17
N SER A 150 5.93 -2.48 15.99
CA SER A 150 5.18 -3.70 16.32
C SER A 150 4.60 -4.38 15.09
N VAL A 151 4.29 -3.61 14.04
CA VAL A 151 3.82 -4.13 12.75
C VAL A 151 4.89 -4.99 12.08
N ALA A 152 6.13 -4.51 12.03
CA ALA A 152 7.23 -5.27 11.44
C ALA A 152 7.54 -6.55 12.24
N ALA A 153 7.46 -6.49 13.57
CA ALA A 153 7.61 -7.65 14.43
C ALA A 153 6.50 -8.70 14.17
N MET A 154 5.24 -8.26 14.09
CA MET A 154 4.11 -9.13 13.74
C MET A 154 4.28 -9.79 12.36
N ILE A 155 4.72 -9.02 11.35
CA ILE A 155 4.99 -9.55 10.00
C ILE A 155 6.07 -10.63 10.03
N ALA A 156 7.11 -10.47 10.86
CA ALA A 156 8.17 -11.47 10.98
C ALA A 156 7.65 -12.82 11.52
N HIS A 157 6.69 -12.80 12.46
CA HIS A 157 6.05 -14.02 12.97
C HIS A 157 5.24 -14.78 11.91
N LEU A 158 4.78 -14.10 10.86
CA LEU A 158 4.02 -14.66 9.74
C LEU A 158 4.89 -15.32 8.66
N SER A 159 6.20 -15.44 8.87
CA SER A 159 7.07 -16.29 8.04
C SER A 159 6.67 -17.79 8.10
N GLU A 160 5.95 -18.17 9.15
CA GLU A 160 5.25 -19.43 9.30
C GLU A 160 3.75 -19.17 9.37
N ALA A 161 2.92 -20.15 8.99
CA ALA A 161 1.49 -20.05 9.16
C ALA A 161 1.12 -19.95 10.64
N ARG A 162 0.31 -18.96 11.00
CA ARG A 162 -0.20 -18.74 12.37
C ARG A 162 -1.67 -18.34 12.33
N THR A 163 -2.44 -18.80 13.30
CA THR A 163 -3.82 -18.38 13.47
C THR A 163 -3.90 -16.94 14.00
N VAL A 164 -5.02 -16.27 13.74
CA VAL A 164 -5.29 -14.94 14.32
C VAL A 164 -5.21 -14.99 15.84
N ARG A 165 -5.71 -16.05 16.48
CA ARG A 165 -5.64 -16.26 17.94
C ARG A 165 -4.20 -16.28 18.46
N GLU A 166 -3.31 -17.01 17.78
CA GLU A 166 -1.89 -17.07 18.17
C GLU A 166 -1.19 -15.73 18.01
N LEU A 167 -1.49 -14.99 16.95
CA LEU A 167 -0.95 -13.64 16.73
C LEU A 167 -1.42 -12.66 17.80
N ARG A 168 -2.69 -12.72 18.20
CA ARG A 168 -3.26 -11.88 19.27
C ARG A 168 -2.64 -12.15 20.64
N ALA A 169 -2.07 -13.34 20.86
CA ALA A 169 -1.39 -13.69 22.09
C ALA A 169 0.05 -13.13 22.17
N LEU A 170 0.57 -12.53 21.09
CA LEU A 170 1.87 -11.84 21.10
C LEU A 170 1.80 -10.59 21.98
N ALA A 171 2.85 -10.34 22.77
CA ALA A 171 2.88 -9.22 23.72
C ALA A 171 2.70 -7.85 23.04
N ASP A 172 3.29 -7.67 21.86
CA ASP A 172 3.24 -6.43 21.07
C ASP A 172 2.31 -6.57 19.86
N PHE A 173 1.22 -7.34 19.98
CA PHE A 173 0.24 -7.45 18.90
C PHE A 173 -0.39 -6.07 18.60
N PRO A 174 -0.32 -5.54 17.36
CA PRO A 174 -0.79 -4.20 17.06
C PRO A 174 -2.31 -4.11 17.15
N VAL A 175 -3.03 -4.69 16.18
CA VAL A 175 -4.50 -4.71 16.05
C VAL A 175 -4.93 -5.78 15.02
N VAL A 176 -6.17 -6.28 15.12
CA VAL A 176 -6.71 -7.30 14.21
C VAL A 176 -7.07 -6.75 12.83
N GLU A 177 -7.47 -5.47 12.77
CA GLU A 177 -7.82 -4.74 11.56
C GLU A 177 -6.62 -4.65 10.59
N LEU A 178 -5.40 -4.66 11.13
CA LEU A 178 -4.19 -4.72 10.31
C LEU A 178 -4.09 -6.04 9.54
N LEU A 179 -4.39 -7.18 10.19
CA LEU A 179 -4.38 -8.48 9.53
C LEU A 179 -5.45 -8.56 8.44
N ALA A 180 -6.65 -8.02 8.71
CA ALA A 180 -7.72 -7.93 7.72
C ALA A 180 -7.29 -7.14 6.49
N LEU A 181 -6.72 -5.96 6.70
CA LEU A 181 -6.22 -5.09 5.64
C LEU A 181 -5.11 -5.75 4.81
N LEU A 182 -4.12 -6.37 5.46
CA LEU A 182 -3.02 -7.03 4.76
C LEU A 182 -3.47 -8.29 4.01
N LEU A 183 -4.50 -8.99 4.50
CA LEU A 183 -5.10 -10.13 3.81
C LEU A 183 -5.91 -9.70 2.58
N ASP A 184 -6.74 -8.65 2.69
CA ASP A 184 -7.46 -8.04 1.55
C ASP A 184 -6.48 -7.59 0.45
N SER A 185 -5.33 -7.07 0.86
CA SER A 185 -4.31 -6.53 -0.03
C SER A 185 -3.36 -7.59 -0.63
N GLN A 186 -3.59 -8.88 -0.38
CA GLN A 186 -2.73 -9.98 -0.82
C GLN A 186 -1.27 -9.92 -0.32
N ILE A 187 -1.03 -9.20 0.78
CA ILE A 187 0.23 -9.28 1.53
C ILE A 187 0.25 -10.56 2.37
N LEU A 188 -0.90 -10.91 2.95
CA LEU A 188 -1.13 -12.19 3.61
C LEU A 188 -2.01 -13.07 2.74
N PHE A 189 -1.95 -14.38 3.01
CA PHE A 189 -2.89 -15.35 2.45
C PHE A 189 -3.28 -16.38 3.51
N THR A 190 -4.38 -17.09 3.26
CA THR A 190 -4.85 -18.20 4.10
C THR A 190 -4.37 -19.52 3.49
N PRO A 191 -3.38 -20.20 4.08
CA PRO A 191 -2.98 -21.52 3.63
C PRO A 191 -4.08 -22.56 3.90
N GLY A 192 -4.18 -23.57 3.03
CA GLY A 192 -5.10 -24.69 3.23
C GLY A 192 -4.74 -25.56 4.44
N PRO A 193 -5.65 -26.43 4.93
CA PRO A 193 -5.38 -27.32 6.06
C PRO A 193 -4.12 -28.18 5.83
N GLY A 194 -3.17 -28.17 6.78
CA GLY A 194 -1.93 -28.96 6.72
C GLY A 194 -0.87 -28.44 5.75
N ALA A 195 -1.04 -27.24 5.19
CA ALA A 195 -0.13 -26.68 4.19
C ALA A 195 1.15 -26.05 4.76
N ASP A 196 1.44 -26.17 6.05
CA ASP A 196 2.65 -25.60 6.68
C ASP A 196 3.94 -26.02 5.97
N LYS A 197 3.97 -27.21 5.37
CA LYS A 197 5.11 -27.74 4.61
C LYS A 197 5.05 -27.49 3.10
N ALA A 198 3.94 -26.94 2.60
CA ALA A 198 3.64 -26.75 1.18
C ALA A 198 3.06 -25.35 0.88
N LEU A 199 3.46 -24.33 1.63
CA LEU A 199 2.93 -22.96 1.51
C LEU A 199 2.98 -22.41 0.08
N ARG A 200 4.02 -22.74 -0.69
CA ARG A 200 4.10 -22.33 -2.11
C ARG A 200 2.92 -22.84 -2.94
N ALA A 201 2.56 -24.12 -2.80
CA ALA A 201 1.46 -24.72 -3.54
C ALA A 201 0.09 -24.27 -3.01
N ALA A 202 0.03 -23.77 -1.77
CA ALA A 202 -1.19 -23.23 -1.16
C ALA A 202 -1.41 -21.74 -1.45
N GLU A 203 -0.44 -21.05 -2.07
CA GLU A 203 -0.52 -19.62 -2.37
C GLU A 203 -0.90 -19.37 -3.84
N GLY A 204 -2.16 -19.00 -4.07
CA GLY A 204 -2.67 -18.64 -5.39
C GLY A 204 -3.13 -19.85 -6.21
N ASP A 205 -2.97 -19.77 -7.53
CA ASP A 205 -3.37 -20.79 -8.49
C ASP A 205 -2.15 -21.52 -9.11
N ASP A 206 -2.44 -22.46 -10.01
CA ASP A 206 -1.44 -23.27 -10.71
C ASP A 206 -0.50 -22.44 -11.61
N ASP A 207 -0.87 -21.20 -11.96
CA ASP A 207 0.00 -20.29 -12.70
C ASP A 207 0.93 -19.53 -11.75
N LEU A 208 0.40 -19.03 -10.62
CA LEU A 208 1.16 -18.29 -9.62
C LEU A 208 2.25 -19.16 -9.00
N VAL A 209 2.02 -20.46 -8.80
CA VAL A 209 3.00 -21.39 -8.20
C VAL A 209 4.32 -21.45 -8.98
N LEU A 210 4.32 -21.15 -10.28
CA LEU A 210 5.51 -21.23 -11.14
C LEU A 210 6.42 -20.00 -11.03
N TRP A 211 5.88 -18.86 -10.61
CA TRP A 211 6.64 -17.62 -10.51
C TRP A 211 7.65 -17.64 -9.36
N ASP A 212 8.87 -17.17 -9.56
CA ASP A 212 9.75 -16.83 -8.45
C ASP A 212 9.62 -15.36 -8.04
N PHE A 213 10.05 -15.05 -6.82
CA PHE A 213 9.91 -13.72 -6.22
C PHE A 213 10.44 -12.60 -7.14
N HIS A 214 11.67 -12.76 -7.61
CA HIS A 214 12.37 -11.75 -8.39
C HIS A 214 11.77 -11.61 -9.80
N ASP A 215 11.27 -12.70 -10.39
CA ASP A 215 10.64 -12.68 -11.70
C ASP A 215 9.31 -11.93 -11.67
N LEU A 216 8.43 -12.24 -10.70
CA LEU A 216 7.15 -11.55 -10.60
C LEU A 216 7.33 -10.08 -10.21
N LEU A 217 8.30 -9.80 -9.33
CA LEU A 217 8.64 -8.42 -8.98
C LEU A 217 9.13 -7.63 -10.19
N PHE A 218 10.07 -8.18 -10.97
CA PHE A 218 10.59 -7.53 -12.17
C PHE A 218 9.50 -7.34 -13.22
N HIS A 219 8.66 -8.36 -13.45
CA HIS A 219 7.55 -8.30 -14.38
C HIS A 219 6.57 -7.17 -14.02
N THR A 220 6.10 -7.12 -12.77
CA THR A 220 5.17 -6.07 -12.31
C THR A 220 5.80 -4.69 -12.36
N ARG A 221 7.07 -4.54 -11.97
CA ARG A 221 7.78 -3.23 -11.95
C ARG A 221 8.24 -2.73 -13.30
N SER A 222 8.20 -3.56 -14.34
CA SER A 222 8.52 -3.19 -15.72
C SER A 222 7.27 -3.04 -16.59
N THR A 223 6.08 -3.22 -16.02
CA THR A 223 4.80 -3.14 -16.73
C THR A 223 4.08 -1.86 -16.30
N ASP A 224 3.99 -0.89 -17.22
CA ASP A 224 3.26 0.35 -17.00
C ASP A 224 1.82 0.09 -16.55
N GLY A 225 1.36 0.90 -15.61
CA GLY A 225 0.01 0.78 -15.06
C GLY A 225 -0.17 -0.38 -14.08
N ARG A 226 0.91 -1.00 -13.57
CA ARG A 226 0.87 -1.89 -12.38
C ARG A 226 1.59 -1.32 -11.16
N HIS A 227 2.10 -0.10 -11.26
CA HIS A 227 2.76 0.63 -10.20
C HIS A 227 2.58 2.14 -10.37
N ALA A 228 2.78 2.90 -9.29
CA ALA A 228 2.73 4.36 -9.31
C ALA A 228 4.11 5.02 -9.53
N ASN A 229 5.18 4.24 -9.70
CA ASN A 229 6.50 4.80 -9.98
C ASN A 229 6.47 5.57 -11.32
N PRO A 230 7.19 6.70 -11.42
CA PRO A 230 7.35 7.39 -12.69
C PRO A 230 7.96 6.43 -13.73
N SER A 231 7.54 6.55 -14.99
CA SER A 231 8.07 5.77 -16.12
C SER A 231 8.54 6.68 -17.26
N GLY A 232 9.41 6.13 -18.13
CA GLY A 232 10.01 6.85 -19.25
C GLY A 232 11.36 7.51 -18.94
N GLY A 233 11.72 8.55 -19.72
CA GLY A 233 13.02 9.22 -19.68
C GLY A 233 13.20 10.17 -18.49
N LEU A 234 13.21 9.64 -17.27
CA LEU A 234 13.29 10.42 -16.04
C LEU A 234 14.69 10.96 -15.72
N TYR A 235 15.73 10.31 -16.25
CA TYR A 235 17.14 10.62 -15.99
C TYR A 235 17.44 10.93 -14.50
N ALA A 236 16.85 10.14 -13.59
CA ALA A 236 16.76 10.42 -12.16
C ALA A 236 18.11 10.58 -11.41
N TYR A 237 19.22 10.24 -12.06
CA TYR A 237 20.58 10.28 -11.51
C TYR A 237 21.56 11.07 -12.38
N ALA A 238 21.08 11.81 -13.38
CA ALA A 238 21.95 12.54 -14.32
C ALA A 238 22.78 13.65 -13.64
N ASP A 239 22.31 14.16 -12.50
CA ASP A 239 23.00 15.10 -11.64
C ASP A 239 23.97 14.41 -10.65
N LEU A 240 23.78 13.12 -10.36
CA LEU A 240 24.61 12.36 -9.41
C LEU A 240 25.86 11.76 -10.06
N ALA A 241 25.77 11.31 -11.30
CA ALA A 241 26.88 10.70 -12.01
C ALA A 241 26.79 10.96 -13.51
N ALA A 242 27.94 11.24 -14.13
CA ALA A 242 28.03 11.29 -15.58
C ALA A 242 27.65 9.92 -16.17
N PRO A 243 26.87 9.88 -17.28
CA PRO A 243 26.51 8.62 -17.91
C PRO A 243 27.77 7.89 -18.41
N PRO A 244 27.77 6.54 -18.41
CA PRO A 244 28.87 5.79 -19.01
C PRO A 244 29.02 6.14 -20.50
N PRO A 245 30.23 6.00 -21.07
CA PRO A 245 30.44 6.30 -22.49
C PRO A 245 29.56 5.40 -23.35
N ALA A 246 29.03 5.97 -24.46
CA ALA A 246 28.16 5.25 -25.39
C ALA A 246 28.84 3.99 -25.98
N VAL A 247 30.16 4.06 -26.14
CA VAL A 247 31.00 2.91 -26.49
C VAL A 247 31.86 2.59 -25.29
N ARG A 248 31.75 1.35 -24.81
CA ARG A 248 32.64 0.83 -23.77
C ARG A 248 34.10 1.03 -24.22
N PRO A 249 35.02 1.48 -23.35
CA PRO A 249 36.44 1.45 -23.65
C PRO A 249 36.88 0.07 -24.15
N SER A 250 37.79 0.06 -25.12
CA SER A 250 38.32 -1.20 -25.64
C SER A 250 39.05 -1.96 -24.53
N TRP A 251 38.93 -3.28 -24.56
CA TRP A 251 39.80 -4.13 -23.75
C TRP A 251 41.27 -3.93 -24.20
N PRO A 252 42.25 -4.08 -23.31
CA PRO A 252 43.65 -4.04 -23.70
C PRO A 252 43.95 -5.12 -24.76
N GLY A 253 44.65 -4.75 -25.83
CA GLY A 253 45.06 -5.69 -26.89
C GLY A 253 44.97 -5.11 -28.30
N PRO A 254 45.43 -5.86 -29.32
CA PRO A 254 45.32 -5.44 -30.71
C PRO A 254 43.86 -5.46 -31.19
N ALA A 255 43.47 -4.43 -31.93
CA ALA A 255 42.17 -4.40 -32.61
C ALA A 255 42.15 -5.42 -33.77
N ILE A 256 41.02 -6.10 -33.96
CA ILE A 256 40.79 -7.03 -35.08
C ILE A 256 39.64 -6.47 -35.91
N ASP A 257 39.94 -6.11 -37.15
CA ASP A 257 38.93 -5.64 -38.09
C ASP A 257 38.04 -6.81 -38.55
N LEU A 258 36.72 -6.67 -38.38
CA LEU A 258 35.74 -7.63 -38.90
C LEU A 258 35.34 -7.21 -40.32
N LYS A 259 35.28 -8.16 -41.25
CA LYS A 259 34.80 -7.90 -42.62
C LYS A 259 33.31 -7.52 -42.57
N THR A 260 32.96 -6.43 -43.25
CA THR A 260 31.59 -5.95 -43.42
C THR A 260 30.92 -6.61 -44.62
#